data_AF-A0A5N9IFZ5-F1
#
_entry.id   AF-A0A5N9IFZ5-F1
#
_cell.length_a   1.000
_cell.length_b   1.000
_cell.length_c   1.000
_cell.angle_alpha   90.00
_cell.angle_beta   90.00
_cell.angle_gamma   90.00
#
_symmetry.space_group_name_H-M   'P 1'
#
loop_
_entity.id
_entity.type
_entity.pdbx_description
1 polymer ?
#
loop_
_entity_poly.entity_id
_entity_poly.type
_entity_poly.pdbx_seq_one_letter_code
_entity_poly.pdbx_strand_id
1 'polypeptide(L)'
;MTISSKTASNAFNFLSFVNNSVDPRTGLYTLAIELPELVANNLAGPSLPLHIGFNPMNIEDSGFGRGWTLNLSQYTPDNNMLHLHTGESFRVDGSTDDGTGRLIK
;
A
#
# COMPACT_ATOMS: atom_id res chain seq x y z
N MET A 1 -31.23 -27.98 -11.28
CA MET A 1 -30.74 -27.23 -12.45
C MET A 1 -29.60 -26.35 -11.98
N THR A 2 -28.37 -26.74 -12.28
CA THR A 2 -27.16 -26.02 -11.82
C THR A 2 -26.72 -25.09 -12.96
N ILE A 3 -27.04 -23.82 -12.84
CA ILE A 3 -26.59 -22.77 -13.75
C ILE A 3 -25.12 -22.47 -13.48
N SER A 4 -24.23 -23.25 -14.08
CA SER A 4 -22.81 -22.91 -14.20
C SER A 4 -22.65 -21.89 -15.33
N SER A 5 -22.89 -20.61 -15.05
CA SER A 5 -22.56 -19.55 -16.00
C SER A 5 -21.04 -19.33 -16.00
N LYS A 6 -20.34 -20.05 -16.88
CA LYS A 6 -18.93 -19.83 -17.18
C LYS A 6 -18.80 -18.62 -18.11
N THR A 7 -19.08 -17.44 -17.58
CA THR A 7 -18.87 -16.17 -18.30
C THR A 7 -17.38 -15.87 -18.33
N ALA A 8 -16.70 -16.29 -19.40
CA ALA A 8 -15.36 -15.82 -19.73
C ALA A 8 -15.50 -14.47 -20.44
N SER A 9 -15.40 -13.38 -19.68
CA SER A 9 -15.39 -12.02 -20.22
C SER A 9 -13.99 -11.44 -20.14
N ASN A 10 -13.53 -10.81 -21.22
CA ASN A 10 -12.30 -10.01 -21.21
C ASN A 10 -12.39 -8.78 -20.27
N ALA A 11 -13.57 -8.49 -19.70
CA ALA A 11 -13.72 -7.51 -18.63
C ALA A 11 -12.94 -7.89 -17.34
N PHE A 12 -12.62 -9.17 -17.15
CA PHE A 12 -11.71 -9.64 -16.09
C PHE A 12 -10.25 -9.75 -16.55
N ASN A 13 -9.97 -9.40 -17.81
CA ASN A 13 -8.65 -9.43 -18.43
C ASN A 13 -7.98 -8.04 -18.41
N PHE A 14 -8.47 -7.14 -17.57
CA PHE A 14 -7.78 -5.90 -17.25
C PHE A 14 -6.78 -6.16 -16.13
N LEU A 15 -5.69 -6.85 -16.48
CA LEU A 15 -4.47 -6.86 -15.68
C LEU A 15 -3.73 -5.51 -15.74
N SER A 16 -4.28 -4.46 -16.37
CA SER A 16 -3.66 -3.13 -16.41
C SER A 16 -3.35 -2.58 -15.02
N PHE A 17 -4.19 -2.92 -14.04
CA PHE A 17 -4.01 -2.54 -12.64
C PHE A 17 -2.90 -3.35 -11.96
N VAL A 18 -2.49 -4.48 -12.52
CA VAL A 18 -1.54 -5.41 -11.92
C VAL A 18 -0.21 -5.31 -12.69
N ASN A 19 0.69 -4.50 -12.16
CA ASN A 19 2.02 -4.31 -12.71
C ASN A 19 3.01 -5.25 -11.98
N ASN A 20 3.44 -6.31 -12.65
CA ASN A 20 4.52 -7.16 -12.14
C ASN A 20 5.82 -6.90 -12.89
N SER A 21 6.94 -7.03 -12.19
CA SER A 21 8.26 -6.94 -12.79
C SER A 21 9.23 -7.86 -12.06
N VAL A 22 10.26 -8.30 -12.76
CA VAL A 22 11.38 -9.01 -12.17
C VAL A 22 12.61 -8.19 -12.46
N ASP A 23 13.38 -7.81 -11.44
CA ASP A 23 14.69 -7.19 -11.68
C ASP A 23 15.64 -8.27 -12.22
N PRO A 24 16.09 -8.17 -13.49
CA PRO A 24 16.92 -9.21 -14.11
C PRO A 24 18.31 -9.35 -13.47
N ARG A 25 18.76 -8.37 -12.67
CA ARG A 25 20.06 -8.41 -11.98
C ARG A 25 20.00 -9.18 -10.66
N THR A 26 18.86 -9.16 -9.99
CA THR A 26 18.70 -9.73 -8.63
C THR A 26 17.75 -10.92 -8.60
N GLY A 27 16.94 -11.10 -9.64
CA GLY A 27 15.88 -12.11 -9.68
C GLY A 27 14.72 -11.80 -8.74
N LEU A 28 14.67 -10.60 -8.17
CA LEU A 28 13.61 -10.20 -7.24
C LEU A 28 12.33 -9.89 -8.01
N TYR A 29 11.25 -10.51 -7.57
CA TYR A 29 9.91 -10.27 -8.08
C TYR A 29 9.25 -9.11 -7.35
N THR A 30 8.79 -8.10 -8.07
CA THR A 30 7.95 -7.02 -7.55
C THR A 30 6.57 -7.08 -8.18
N LEU A 31 5.57 -6.68 -7.42
CA LEU A 31 4.18 -6.66 -7.87
C LEU A 31 3.51 -5.41 -7.32
N ALA A 32 2.88 -4.61 -8.16
CA ALA A 32 2.06 -3.49 -7.78
C ALA A 32 0.64 -3.71 -8.29
N ILE A 33 -0.33 -3.52 -7.40
CA ILE A 33 -1.75 -3.62 -7.72
C ILE A 33 -2.36 -2.24 -7.47
N GLU A 34 -2.87 -1.61 -8.51
CA GLU A 34 -3.67 -0.41 -8.43
C GLU A 34 -5.08 -0.79 -7.98
N LEU A 35 -5.54 -0.15 -6.92
CA LEU A 35 -6.88 -0.33 -6.40
C LEU A 35 -7.82 0.64 -7.13
N PRO A 36 -9.11 0.27 -7.30
CA PRO A 36 -10.09 1.16 -7.86
C PRO A 36 -10.14 2.50 -7.11
N GLU A 37 -10.27 3.58 -7.87
CA GLU A 37 -10.30 4.94 -7.35
C GLU A 37 -11.43 5.09 -6.33
N LEU A 38 -11.06 5.49 -5.10
CA LEU A 38 -12.02 5.66 -4.02
C LEU A 38 -12.50 7.11 -4.03
N VAL A 39 -13.72 7.35 -4.49
CA VAL A 39 -14.32 8.69 -4.49
C VAL A 39 -15.14 8.89 -3.22
N ALA A 40 -14.67 9.80 -2.36
CA ALA A 40 -15.37 10.12 -1.12
C ALA A 40 -16.68 10.89 -1.39
N ASN A 41 -17.52 11.03 -0.36
CA ASN A 41 -18.70 11.90 -0.38
C ASN A 41 -19.64 11.65 -1.58
N ASN A 42 -20.09 10.40 -1.77
CA ASN A 42 -21.06 10.04 -2.82
C ASN A 42 -20.67 10.57 -4.22
N LEU A 43 -19.41 10.36 -4.62
CA LEU A 43 -18.81 10.82 -5.89
C LEU A 43 -18.61 12.35 -6.02
N ALA A 44 -18.83 13.12 -4.96
CA ALA A 44 -18.64 14.58 -4.94
C ALA A 44 -17.39 15.02 -4.15
N GLY A 45 -16.61 14.07 -3.64
CA GLY A 45 -15.39 14.31 -2.88
C GLY A 45 -14.12 14.16 -3.71
N PRO A 46 -12.95 14.42 -3.11
CA PRO A 46 -11.67 14.11 -3.72
C PRO A 46 -11.59 12.60 -3.94
N SER A 47 -10.92 12.23 -5.03
CA SER A 47 -10.58 10.85 -5.30
C SER A 47 -9.22 10.50 -4.71
N LEU A 48 -9.13 9.31 -4.10
CA LEU A 48 -7.90 8.80 -3.53
C LEU A 48 -7.41 7.62 -4.38
N PRO A 49 -6.37 7.81 -5.21
CA PRO A 49 -5.74 6.70 -5.91
C PRO A 49 -4.94 5.89 -4.89
N LEU A 50 -5.30 4.62 -4.74
CA LEU A 50 -4.61 3.70 -3.85
C LEU A 50 -3.87 2.65 -4.67
N HIS A 51 -2.68 2.29 -4.24
CA HIS A 51 -1.93 1.19 -4.82
C HIS A 51 -1.23 0.43 -3.72
N ILE A 52 -1.17 -0.89 -3.89
CA ILE A 52 -0.49 -1.79 -2.98
C ILE A 52 0.70 -2.43 -3.71
N GLY A 53 1.89 -2.28 -3.15
CA GLY A 53 3.13 -2.82 -3.70
C GLY A 53 3.67 -3.97 -2.88
N PHE A 54 4.18 -4.99 -3.54
CA PHE A 54 4.95 -6.07 -2.97
C PHE A 54 6.43 -5.90 -3.31
N ASN A 55 7.26 -5.91 -2.28
CA ASN A 55 8.69 -5.94 -2.39
C ASN A 55 9.26 -7.06 -1.50
N PRO A 56 9.95 -8.06 -2.05
CA PRO A 56 10.50 -9.18 -1.29
C PRO A 56 11.63 -8.77 -0.35
N MET A 57 12.25 -7.60 -0.56
CA MET A 57 13.23 -7.03 0.36
C MET A 57 12.58 -6.40 1.59
N ASN A 58 11.29 -6.10 1.53
CA ASN A 58 10.57 -5.62 2.68
C ASN A 58 10.12 -6.83 3.53
N ILE A 59 10.66 -6.91 4.74
CA ILE A 59 10.35 -7.97 5.71
C ILE A 59 9.30 -7.54 6.74
N GLU A 60 8.92 -6.26 6.72
CA GLU A 60 7.92 -5.68 7.60
C GLU A 60 6.52 -6.08 7.14
N ASP A 61 5.62 -6.20 8.12
CA ASP A 61 4.19 -6.41 7.90
C ASP A 61 3.45 -5.13 8.30
N SER A 62 3.04 -4.35 7.30
CA SER A 62 2.26 -3.12 7.49
C SER A 62 0.76 -3.37 7.68
N GLY A 63 0.32 -4.62 7.88
CA GLY A 63 -1.08 -5.03 8.01
C GLY A 63 -1.69 -5.65 6.76
N PHE A 64 -0.93 -5.73 5.68
CA PHE A 64 -1.32 -6.38 4.41
C PHE A 64 -0.54 -7.68 4.15
N GLY A 65 0.29 -8.10 5.12
CA GLY A 65 1.21 -9.22 5.00
C GLY A 65 2.64 -8.74 4.75
N ARG A 66 3.60 -9.62 5.08
CA ARG A 66 5.03 -9.35 4.90
C ARG A 66 5.35 -8.96 3.45
N GLY A 67 6.06 -7.84 3.29
CA GLY A 67 6.51 -7.34 2.01
C GLY A 67 5.47 -6.55 1.22
N TRP A 68 4.23 -6.47 1.72
CA TRP A 68 3.17 -5.66 1.14
C TRP A 68 3.06 -4.31 1.83
N THR A 69 2.97 -3.24 1.04
CA THR A 69 2.87 -1.86 1.54
C THR A 69 1.88 -1.06 0.72
N LEU A 70 1.08 -0.23 1.38
CA LEU A 70 0.35 0.87 0.76
C LEU A 70 1.19 2.14 0.82
N ASN A 71 1.17 2.96 -0.23
CA ASN A 71 1.81 4.29 -0.20
C ASN A 71 0.97 5.32 0.54
N LEU A 72 0.66 5.04 1.80
CA LEU A 72 0.02 5.97 2.71
C LEU A 72 0.98 6.34 3.83
N SER A 73 0.71 7.47 4.47
CA SER A 73 1.41 7.80 5.70
C SER A 73 1.01 6.81 6.80
N GLN A 74 2.00 6.14 7.40
CA GLN A 74 1.81 5.13 8.44
C GLN A 74 2.71 5.44 9.64
N TYR A 75 2.15 5.31 10.83
CA TYR A 75 2.92 5.34 12.07
C TYR A 75 3.06 3.93 12.63
N THR A 76 4.29 3.52 12.91
CA THR A 76 4.63 2.22 13.49
C THR A 76 5.04 2.43 14.96
N PRO A 77 4.18 2.06 15.93
CA PRO A 77 4.46 2.28 17.35
C PRO A 77 5.65 1.49 17.88
N ASP A 78 5.95 0.33 17.28
CA ASP A 78 7.01 -0.57 17.77
C ASP A 78 8.41 0.06 17.72
N ASN A 79 8.63 0.94 16.75
CA ASN A 79 9.91 1.64 16.53
C ASN A 79 9.78 3.17 16.56
N ASN A 80 8.59 3.68 16.90
CA ASN A 80 8.22 5.10 16.85
C ASN A 80 8.54 5.77 15.50
N MET A 81 8.33 5.08 14.39
CA MET A 81 8.61 5.64 13.05
C MET A 81 7.32 6.08 12.37
N LEU A 82 7.32 7.30 11.83
CA LEU A 82 6.31 7.83 10.94
C LEU A 82 6.84 7.79 9.51
N HIS A 83 6.28 6.93 8.68
CA HIS A 83 6.48 6.93 7.23
C HIS A 83 5.41 7.81 6.59
N LEU A 84 5.80 8.69 5.66
CA LEU A 84 4.86 9.50 4.90
C LEU A 84 4.67 8.93 3.51
N HIS A 85 3.51 9.18 2.92
CA HIS A 85 3.24 8.88 1.50
C HIS A 85 4.24 9.53 0.53
N THR A 86 4.95 10.58 0.94
CA THR A 86 6.03 11.23 0.17
C THR A 86 7.30 10.39 0.08
N GLY A 87 7.40 9.29 0.84
CA GLY A 87 8.61 8.46 0.98
C GLY A 87 9.53 8.90 2.12
N GLU A 88 9.20 9.98 2.82
CA GLU A 88 9.95 10.45 3.98
C GLU A 88 9.65 9.57 5.20
N SER A 89 10.66 9.37 6.04
CA SER A 89 10.53 8.62 7.30
C SER A 89 11.09 9.47 8.43
N PHE A 90 10.31 9.64 9.49
CA PHE A 90 10.68 10.43 10.66
C PHE A 90 10.58 9.57 11.91
N ARG A 91 11.49 9.78 12.85
CA ARG A 91 11.37 9.17 14.18
C ARG A 91 10.58 10.13 15.07
N VAL A 92 9.55 9.61 15.71
CA VAL A 92 8.73 10.34 16.67
C VAL A 92 9.36 10.14 18.04
N ASP A 93 10.06 11.15 18.54
CA ASP A 93 10.50 11.17 19.93
C ASP A 93 9.50 12.00 20.74
N GLY A 94 8.68 11.31 21.54
CA GLY A 94 7.75 11.93 22.48
C GLY A 94 7.78 11.18 23.80
N SER A 95 8.19 11.85 24.88
CA SER A 95 7.80 11.46 26.23
C SER A 95 6.27 11.48 26.30
N THR A 96 5.67 10.38 26.74
CA THR A 96 4.22 10.27 26.96
C THR A 96 3.68 11.37 27.89
N ASP A 97 4.55 12.03 28.66
CA ASP A 97 4.18 13.04 29.65
C ASP A 97 3.92 14.45 29.10
N ASP A 98 4.35 14.79 27.88
CA ASP A 98 4.38 16.20 27.45
C ASP A 98 3.35 16.55 26.36
N GLY A 99 2.65 15.56 25.78
CA GLY A 99 1.62 15.79 24.75
C GLY A 99 2.14 16.40 23.43
N THR A 100 3.44 16.66 23.32
CA THR A 100 4.10 17.26 22.17
C THR A 100 5.05 16.26 21.53
N GLY A 101 4.53 15.30 20.75
CA GLY A 101 5.37 14.41 19.97
C GLY A 101 6.27 15.21 19.03
N ARG A 102 7.57 15.30 19.33
CA ARG A 102 8.53 16.07 18.53
C ARG A 102 9.10 15.15 17.47
N LEU A 103 8.85 15.48 16.20
CA LEU A 103 9.43 14.75 15.09
C LEU A 103 10.93 15.09 15.00
N ILE A 104 11.79 14.09 15.06
CA ILE A 104 13.21 14.22 14.78
C ILE A 104 13.52 13.49 13.46
N LYS A 105 14.40 14.10 12.67
CA LYS A 105 14.79 13.62 11.35
C LYS A 105 15.84 12.52 11.45
#